data_AF-A0A243R9E8-F1
#
_entry.id   AF-A0A243R9E8-F1
#
_cell.length_a   1.000
_cell.length_b   1.000
_cell.length_c   1.000
_cell.angle_alpha   90.00
_cell.angle_beta   90.00
_cell.angle_gamma   90.00
#
_symmetry.space_group_name_H-M   'P 1'
#
loop_
_entity.id
_entity.type
_entity.pdbx_description
1 polymer ?
#
loop_
_entity_poly.entity_id
_entity_poly.type
_entity_poly.pdbx_seq_one_letter_code
_entity_poly.pdbx_strand_id
1 'polypeptide(L)'
;MAGADTGSETSASPTASDPAAAERPKIDLPSDLSYTFDWPKTGDKEKDAVLSDSKQSIKAVDLAIVNQDALDKPYLYYYEGEAAASTQKFIQNYVDHKAAITGAYRFYAPQVAVDKDGTASLSYCEDQGKAYVKYLKTDKVKKTKVTAKSYVIYHTSLKKNDKGVWMIQKLVSQSGSPKCQP
;
A
#
# COMPACT_ATOMS: atom_id res chain seq x y z
N MET A 1 26.47 -9.73 59.23
CA MET A 1 26.89 -10.44 57.99
C MET A 1 25.75 -10.35 57.00
N ALA A 2 26.07 -9.96 55.75
CA ALA A 2 25.34 -10.12 54.48
C ALA A 2 23.83 -9.78 54.43
N GLY A 3 23.28 -9.12 53.40
CA GLY A 3 23.75 -8.73 52.08
C GLY A 3 22.51 -8.32 51.28
N ALA A 4 22.67 -7.36 50.37
CA ALA A 4 21.63 -6.75 49.54
C ALA A 4 21.11 -7.70 48.45
N ASP A 5 19.87 -7.48 47.98
CA ASP A 5 19.52 -7.77 46.58
C ASP A 5 18.65 -6.65 46.00
N THR A 6 19.29 -5.98 45.04
CA THR A 6 18.81 -4.96 44.13
C THR A 6 18.58 -5.57 42.75
N GLY A 7 17.67 -5.01 41.96
CA GLY A 7 17.78 -5.05 40.50
C GLY A 7 16.52 -5.60 39.84
N SER A 8 15.59 -4.74 39.43
CA SER A 8 15.60 -3.95 38.18
C SER A 8 14.92 -4.74 37.06
N GLU A 9 13.78 -4.18 36.67
CA GLU A 9 12.94 -4.57 35.55
C GLU A 9 13.78 -4.82 34.29
N THR A 10 13.65 -6.01 33.73
CA THR A 10 14.26 -6.35 32.44
C THR A 10 13.58 -5.54 31.34
N SER A 11 14.25 -4.44 30.97
CA SER A 11 13.96 -3.64 29.79
C SER A 11 13.97 -4.53 28.54
N ALA A 12 12.87 -4.49 27.78
CA ALA A 12 12.76 -5.17 26.49
C ALA A 12 13.86 -4.62 25.56
N SER A 13 14.77 -5.50 25.12
CA SER A 13 15.80 -5.17 24.14
C SER A 13 15.17 -4.70 22.82
N PRO A 14 15.78 -3.75 22.10
CA PRO A 14 15.27 -3.33 20.80
C PRO A 14 15.40 -4.50 19.84
N THR A 15 14.26 -4.95 19.29
CA THR A 15 14.24 -5.90 18.18
C THR A 15 15.10 -5.33 17.06
N ALA A 16 16.08 -6.11 16.59
CA ALA A 16 16.91 -5.75 15.44
C ALA A 16 15.99 -5.29 14.30
N SER A 17 16.11 -4.01 13.93
CA SER A 17 15.38 -3.46 12.80
C SER A 17 15.92 -4.11 11.53
N ASP A 18 15.01 -4.65 10.71
CA ASP A 18 15.34 -5.15 9.39
C ASP A 18 16.04 -4.01 8.61
N PRO A 19 17.28 -4.18 8.09
CA PRO A 19 17.98 -3.15 7.34
C PRO A 19 17.12 -2.59 6.18
N ALA A 20 16.26 -3.43 5.60
CA ALA A 20 15.29 -3.02 4.60
C ALA A 20 14.34 -1.92 5.10
N ALA A 21 13.97 -1.94 6.39
CA ALA A 21 13.07 -0.96 6.98
C ALA A 21 13.67 0.45 7.02
N ALA A 22 15.00 0.58 7.13
CA ALA A 22 15.69 1.87 7.15
C ALA A 22 15.82 2.50 5.76
N GLU A 23 15.76 1.70 4.68
CA GLU A 23 15.86 2.20 3.30
C GLU A 23 14.49 2.47 2.63
N ARG A 24 13.37 2.10 3.28
CA ARG A 24 12.03 2.32 2.72
C ARG A 24 11.71 3.81 2.59
N PRO A 25 11.08 4.24 1.49
CA PRO A 25 10.78 5.64 1.27
C PRO A 25 9.80 6.16 2.31
N LYS A 26 9.99 7.42 2.72
CA LYS A 26 9.03 8.12 3.55
C LYS A 26 7.81 8.49 2.70
N ILE A 27 6.61 8.22 3.22
CA ILE A 27 5.35 8.52 2.52
C ILE A 27 4.54 9.51 3.36
N ASP A 28 4.61 10.79 2.99
CA ASP A 28 3.91 11.89 3.65
C ASP A 28 2.68 12.28 2.83
N LEU A 29 1.52 11.77 3.22
CA LEU A 29 0.25 12.03 2.54
C LEU A 29 -0.52 13.17 3.22
N PRO A 30 -1.32 13.95 2.46
CA PRO A 30 -2.14 15.01 3.01
C PRO A 30 -3.24 14.46 3.93
N SER A 31 -3.68 15.29 4.88
CA SER A 31 -4.63 14.89 5.92
C SER A 31 -6.04 14.60 5.42
N ASP A 32 -6.36 14.99 4.20
CA ASP A 32 -7.64 14.70 3.55
C ASP A 32 -7.67 13.31 2.89
N LEU A 33 -6.59 12.53 2.99
CA LEU A 33 -6.53 11.12 2.65
C LEU A 33 -6.47 10.26 3.91
N SER A 34 -7.30 9.22 3.95
CA SER A 34 -7.33 8.26 5.05
C SER A 34 -7.42 6.82 4.53
N TYR A 35 -6.80 5.91 5.26
CA TYR A 35 -6.64 4.52 4.86
C TYR A 35 -7.00 3.61 6.02
N THR A 36 -7.93 2.70 5.79
CA THR A 36 -8.20 1.59 6.69
C THR A 36 -7.73 0.30 6.02
N PHE A 37 -6.80 -0.41 6.65
CA PHE A 37 -6.34 -1.72 6.19
C PHE A 37 -6.83 -2.79 7.16
N ASP A 38 -7.90 -3.48 6.79
CA ASP A 38 -8.43 -4.66 7.51
C ASP A 38 -7.62 -5.90 7.14
N TRP A 39 -6.30 -5.80 7.28
CA TRP A 39 -5.34 -6.82 6.93
C TRP A 39 -4.68 -7.34 8.21
N PRO A 40 -5.21 -8.44 8.80
CA PRO A 40 -4.69 -8.98 10.04
C PRO A 40 -3.27 -9.53 9.84
N LYS A 41 -2.49 -9.56 10.91
CA LYS A 41 -1.23 -10.32 10.92
C LYS A 41 -1.53 -11.78 10.68
N THR A 42 -0.69 -12.44 9.89
CA THR A 42 -0.84 -13.87 9.58
C THR A 42 -0.05 -14.74 10.54
N GLY A 43 0.91 -14.17 11.28
CA GLY A 43 1.85 -14.92 12.13
C GLY A 43 3.04 -15.51 11.35
N ASP A 44 3.08 -15.28 10.04
CA ASP A 44 4.17 -15.68 9.15
C ASP A 44 4.93 -14.42 8.73
N LYS A 45 6.23 -14.39 9.02
CA LYS A 45 7.06 -13.20 8.81
C LYS A 45 7.10 -12.75 7.35
N GLU A 46 7.13 -13.69 6.40
CA GLU A 46 7.21 -13.36 4.99
C GLU A 46 5.87 -12.84 4.46
N LYS A 47 4.77 -13.48 4.84
CA LYS A 47 3.42 -12.99 4.51
C LYS A 47 3.15 -11.61 5.11
N ASP A 48 3.54 -11.40 6.36
CA ASP A 48 3.40 -10.11 7.03
C ASP A 48 4.27 -9.03 6.36
N ALA A 49 5.45 -9.38 5.85
CA ALA A 49 6.30 -8.48 5.05
C ALA A 49 5.65 -8.11 3.71
N VAL A 50 5.07 -9.08 2.98
CA VAL A 50 4.30 -8.82 1.74
C VAL A 50 3.16 -7.84 2.00
N LEU A 51 2.38 -8.07 3.06
CA LEU A 51 1.27 -7.20 3.44
C LEU A 51 1.76 -5.80 3.82
N SER A 52 2.84 -5.69 4.59
CA SER A 52 3.43 -4.41 4.98
C SER A 52 3.88 -3.61 3.76
N ASP A 53 4.61 -4.25 2.84
CA ASP A 53 5.16 -3.59 1.66
C ASP A 53 4.07 -3.17 0.70
N SER A 54 3.04 -3.99 0.53
CA SER A 54 1.88 -3.67 -0.30
C SER A 54 1.05 -2.51 0.28
N LYS A 55 0.97 -2.35 1.61
CA LYS A 55 0.34 -1.17 2.23
C LYS A 55 1.10 0.11 1.87
N GLN A 56 2.43 0.06 1.89
CA GLN A 56 3.26 1.21 1.53
C GLN A 56 3.21 1.49 0.03
N SER A 57 3.20 0.45 -0.80
CA SER A 57 3.13 0.59 -2.26
C SER A 57 1.87 1.33 -2.70
N ILE A 58 0.70 1.01 -2.10
CA ILE A 58 -0.57 1.70 -2.35
C ILE A 58 -0.44 3.19 -2.02
N LYS A 59 0.04 3.50 -0.82
CA LYS A 59 0.23 4.90 -0.37
C LYS A 59 1.24 5.65 -1.22
N ALA A 60 2.26 4.98 -1.73
CA ALA A 60 3.29 5.58 -2.57
C ALA A 60 2.74 5.99 -3.96
N VAL A 61 1.81 5.20 -4.52
CA VAL A 61 1.10 5.58 -5.76
C VAL A 61 0.26 6.84 -5.53
N ASP A 62 -0.44 6.89 -4.41
CA ASP A 62 -1.23 8.06 -4.02
C ASP A 62 -0.36 9.29 -3.78
N LEU A 63 0.83 9.10 -3.21
CA LEU A 63 1.82 10.17 -3.06
C LEU A 63 2.31 10.68 -4.43
N ALA A 64 2.54 9.80 -5.39
CA ALA A 64 2.92 10.18 -6.75
C ALA A 64 1.83 11.05 -7.42
N ILE A 65 0.54 10.71 -7.20
CA ILE A 65 -0.60 11.52 -7.63
C ILE A 65 -0.58 12.88 -6.92
N VAL A 66 -0.37 12.93 -5.60
CA VAL A 66 -0.29 14.19 -4.82
C VAL A 66 0.86 15.07 -5.32
N ASN A 67 2.04 14.49 -5.55
CA ASN A 67 3.23 15.16 -6.07
C ASN A 67 3.08 15.58 -7.54
N GLN A 68 2.05 15.07 -8.23
CA GLN A 68 1.84 15.25 -9.67
C GLN A 68 3.03 14.77 -10.51
N ASP A 69 3.66 13.66 -10.08
CA ASP A 69 4.82 13.07 -10.74
C ASP A 69 4.54 11.60 -11.10
N ALA A 70 4.41 11.30 -12.39
CA ALA A 70 4.15 9.95 -12.87
C ALA A 70 5.34 8.99 -12.70
N LEU A 71 6.54 9.51 -12.41
CA LEU A 71 7.77 8.76 -12.19
C LEU A 71 8.31 8.97 -10.76
N ASP A 72 7.42 9.32 -9.82
CA ASP A 72 7.77 9.56 -8.42
C ASP A 72 8.51 8.33 -7.82
N LYS A 73 9.70 8.58 -7.27
CA LYS A 73 10.60 7.51 -6.80
C LYS A 73 10.01 6.60 -5.71
N PRO A 74 9.22 7.09 -4.72
CA PRO A 74 8.60 6.26 -3.71
C PRO A 74 7.79 5.07 -4.25
N TYR A 75 6.95 5.25 -5.27
CA TYR A 75 6.18 4.10 -5.78
C TYR A 75 7.07 3.16 -6.61
N LEU A 76 8.04 3.71 -7.37
CA LEU A 76 9.02 2.91 -8.11
C LEU A 76 9.91 2.04 -7.20
N TYR A 77 10.00 2.33 -5.90
CA TYR A 77 10.63 1.45 -4.92
C TYR A 77 9.89 0.11 -4.74
N TYR A 78 8.58 0.10 -5.00
CA TYR A 78 7.69 -1.04 -4.78
C TYR A 78 7.11 -1.64 -6.08
N TYR A 79 7.37 -1.02 -7.23
CA TYR A 79 6.81 -1.45 -8.52
C TYR A 79 7.92 -1.59 -9.55
N GLU A 80 7.88 -2.67 -10.31
CA GLU A 80 8.80 -2.91 -11.43
C GLU A 80 8.05 -3.43 -12.66
N GLY A 81 8.77 -3.46 -13.79
CA GLY A 81 8.30 -4.10 -15.02
C GLY A 81 6.93 -3.61 -15.50
N GLU A 82 6.04 -4.56 -15.80
CA GLU A 82 4.70 -4.29 -16.33
C GLU A 82 3.83 -3.52 -15.34
N ALA A 83 3.91 -3.83 -14.05
CA ALA A 83 3.17 -3.12 -13.02
C ALA A 83 3.63 -1.66 -12.91
N ALA A 84 4.95 -1.39 -12.92
CA ALA A 84 5.46 -0.02 -12.90
C ALA A 84 4.96 0.80 -14.10
N ALA A 85 5.03 0.24 -15.32
CA ALA A 85 4.57 0.91 -16.52
C ALA A 85 3.06 1.18 -16.52
N SER A 86 2.26 0.24 -16.01
CA SER A 86 0.80 0.40 -15.90
C SER A 86 0.41 1.43 -14.84
N THR A 87 1.07 1.40 -13.69
CA THR A 87 0.89 2.38 -12.61
C THR A 87 1.33 3.79 -13.04
N GLN A 88 2.43 3.92 -13.79
CA GLN A 88 2.85 5.20 -14.37
C GLN A 88 1.73 5.80 -15.24
N LYS A 89 1.11 5.02 -16.13
CA LYS A 89 0.00 5.50 -16.97
C LYS A 89 -1.19 5.95 -16.14
N PHE A 90 -1.50 5.21 -15.07
CA PHE A 90 -2.57 5.58 -14.14
C PHE A 90 -2.28 6.93 -13.46
N ILE A 91 -1.08 7.12 -12.91
CA ILE A 91 -0.66 8.38 -12.28
C ILE A 91 -0.64 9.52 -13.31
N GLN A 92 -0.08 9.27 -14.50
CA GLN A 92 -0.01 10.25 -15.59
C GLN A 92 -1.40 10.78 -15.96
N ASN A 93 -2.42 9.93 -15.96
CA ASN A 93 -3.79 10.39 -16.21
C ASN A 93 -4.28 11.42 -15.16
N TYR A 94 -3.88 11.30 -13.90
CA TYR A 94 -4.16 12.33 -12.89
C TYR A 94 -3.36 13.61 -13.14
N VAL A 95 -2.08 13.48 -13.49
CA VAL A 95 -1.19 14.61 -13.82
C VAL A 95 -1.72 15.42 -15.00
N ASP A 96 -2.13 14.74 -16.08
CA ASP A 96 -2.65 15.36 -17.30
C ASP A 96 -3.92 16.16 -17.03
N HIS A 97 -4.79 15.64 -16.15
CA HIS A 97 -6.03 16.28 -15.77
C HIS A 97 -5.87 17.30 -14.63
N LYS A 98 -4.65 17.50 -14.11
CA LYS A 98 -4.37 18.29 -12.89
C LYS A 98 -5.35 17.92 -11.78
N ALA A 99 -5.43 16.61 -11.53
CA ALA A 99 -6.31 16.01 -10.56
C ALA A 99 -5.50 15.33 -9.46
N ALA A 100 -6.06 15.31 -8.26
CA ALA A 100 -5.60 14.55 -7.12
C ALA A 100 -6.74 13.64 -6.61
N ILE A 101 -6.47 12.95 -5.52
CA ILE A 101 -7.42 12.11 -4.79
C ILE A 101 -7.63 12.68 -3.39
N THR A 102 -8.81 12.41 -2.82
CA THR A 102 -9.19 12.83 -1.46
C THR A 102 -10.21 11.85 -0.89
N GLY A 103 -10.37 11.83 0.43
CA GLY A 103 -11.38 11.03 1.13
C GLY A 103 -10.79 9.80 1.84
N ALA A 104 -11.56 8.71 1.84
CA ALA A 104 -11.25 7.52 2.63
C ALA A 104 -11.28 6.25 1.79
N TYR A 105 -10.20 5.48 1.89
CA TYR A 105 -10.07 4.15 1.31
C TYR A 105 -10.17 3.09 2.40
N ARG A 106 -10.77 1.94 2.05
CA ARG A 106 -10.73 0.74 2.88
C ARG A 106 -10.25 -0.44 2.06
N PHE A 107 -9.22 -1.12 2.55
CA PHE A 107 -8.66 -2.33 1.95
C PHE A 107 -8.89 -3.52 2.88
N TYR A 108 -9.43 -4.62 2.35
CA TYR A 108 -9.91 -5.75 3.16
C TYR A 108 -9.83 -7.08 2.40
N ALA A 109 -10.16 -8.16 3.11
CA ALA A 109 -10.14 -9.54 2.61
C ALA A 109 -8.81 -9.92 1.91
N PRO A 110 -7.64 -9.66 2.53
CA PRO A 110 -6.38 -10.02 1.90
C PRO A 110 -6.22 -11.54 1.84
N GLN A 111 -5.72 -12.04 0.73
CA GLN A 111 -5.26 -13.41 0.57
C GLN A 111 -3.82 -13.36 0.08
N VAL A 112 -2.91 -13.86 0.91
CA VAL A 112 -1.46 -13.81 0.67
C VAL A 112 -0.87 -15.22 0.67
N ALA A 113 -0.10 -15.51 -0.38
CA ALA A 113 0.71 -16.71 -0.49
C ALA A 113 2.14 -16.30 -0.84
N VAL A 114 3.11 -16.98 -0.25
CA VAL A 114 4.54 -16.77 -0.49
C VAL A 114 5.13 -18.11 -0.90
N ASP A 115 5.87 -18.09 -2.00
CA ASP A 115 6.53 -19.25 -2.58
C ASP A 115 8.00 -19.29 -2.18
N LYS A 116 8.59 -20.49 -2.18
CA LYS A 116 9.98 -20.71 -1.73
C LYS A 116 11.02 -20.08 -2.65
N ASP A 117 10.64 -19.71 -3.86
CA ASP A 117 11.50 -19.08 -4.87
C ASP A 117 11.59 -17.55 -4.73
N GLY A 118 11.03 -16.98 -3.65
CA GLY A 118 11.02 -15.55 -3.40
C GLY A 118 9.96 -14.79 -4.20
N THR A 119 8.95 -15.50 -4.72
CA THR A 119 7.74 -14.90 -5.29
C THR A 119 6.57 -14.95 -4.31
N ALA A 120 5.60 -14.08 -4.52
CA ALA A 120 4.38 -14.05 -3.73
C ALA A 120 3.18 -13.63 -4.59
N SER A 121 2.00 -13.99 -4.12
CA SER A 121 0.74 -13.46 -4.62
C SER A 121 -0.03 -12.81 -3.51
N LEU A 122 -0.64 -11.66 -3.83
CA LEU A 122 -1.55 -10.97 -2.94
C LEU A 122 -2.80 -10.57 -3.73
N SER A 123 -3.96 -10.94 -3.20
CA SER A 123 -5.25 -10.39 -3.65
C SER A 123 -5.96 -9.73 -2.49
N TYR A 124 -6.71 -8.68 -2.79
CA TYR A 124 -7.47 -7.92 -1.79
C TYR A 124 -8.61 -7.14 -2.46
N CYS A 125 -9.55 -6.70 -1.64
CA CYS A 125 -10.61 -5.79 -2.03
C CYS A 125 -10.29 -4.36 -1.60
N GLU A 126 -10.73 -3.40 -2.40
CA GLU A 126 -10.76 -1.98 -2.12
C GLU A 126 -12.20 -1.46 -2.17
N ASP A 127 -12.61 -0.73 -1.14
CA ASP A 127 -13.78 0.13 -1.14
C ASP A 127 -13.32 1.58 -1.31
N GLN A 128 -13.59 2.12 -2.49
CA GLN A 128 -13.35 3.50 -2.89
C GLN A 128 -14.65 4.34 -2.88
N GLY A 129 -15.72 3.88 -2.22
CA GLY A 129 -17.01 4.57 -2.16
C GLY A 129 -16.95 5.94 -1.46
N LYS A 130 -15.91 6.17 -0.66
CA LYS A 130 -15.62 7.44 0.03
C LYS A 130 -14.34 8.12 -0.47
N ALA A 131 -13.73 7.61 -1.54
CA ALA A 131 -12.62 8.24 -2.22
C ALA A 131 -13.13 9.00 -3.45
N TYR A 132 -12.57 10.19 -3.69
CA TYR A 132 -13.03 11.09 -4.73
C TYR A 132 -11.86 11.72 -5.46
N VAL A 133 -12.11 12.07 -6.73
CA VAL A 133 -11.18 12.89 -7.51
C VAL A 133 -11.36 14.36 -7.13
N LYS A 134 -10.26 15.06 -6.89
CA LYS A 134 -10.21 16.50 -6.64
C LYS A 134 -9.48 17.21 -7.79
N TYR A 135 -10.12 18.13 -8.48
CA TYR A 135 -9.49 18.89 -9.57
C TYR A 135 -8.72 20.09 -9.02
N LEU A 136 -7.39 20.05 -9.09
CA LEU A 136 -6.49 21.02 -8.46
C LEU A 136 -6.69 22.45 -8.98
N LYS A 137 -6.97 22.62 -10.28
CA LYS A 137 -7.19 23.97 -10.87
C LYS A 137 -8.41 24.69 -10.31
N THR A 138 -9.42 23.95 -9.87
CA THR A 138 -10.72 24.52 -9.46
C THR A 138 -11.03 24.28 -7.99
N ASP A 139 -10.19 23.50 -7.31
CA ASP A 139 -10.41 22.98 -5.96
C ASP A 139 -11.73 22.18 -5.80
N LYS A 140 -12.31 21.71 -6.91
CA LYS A 140 -13.60 20.98 -6.91
C LYS A 140 -13.40 19.49 -6.69
N VAL A 141 -14.13 18.95 -5.71
CA VAL A 141 -14.24 17.51 -5.46
C VAL A 141 -15.38 16.93 -6.29
N LYS A 142 -15.07 15.94 -7.13
CA LYS A 142 -16.07 15.18 -7.90
C LYS A 142 -16.65 14.07 -7.03
N LYS A 143 -17.73 14.39 -6.31
CA LYS A 143 -18.46 13.40 -5.53
C LYS A 143 -19.18 12.41 -6.46
N THR A 144 -19.00 11.13 -6.18
CA THR A 144 -19.65 10.02 -6.89
C THR A 144 -20.57 9.27 -5.94
N LYS A 145 -21.69 8.76 -6.45
CA LYS A 145 -22.54 7.85 -5.68
C LYS A 145 -21.84 6.51 -5.54
N VAL A 146 -22.03 5.85 -4.40
CA VAL A 146 -21.56 4.47 -4.21
C VAL A 146 -22.36 3.56 -5.13
N THR A 147 -21.66 2.73 -5.89
CA THR A 147 -22.25 1.71 -6.77
C THR A 147 -21.43 0.43 -6.65
N ALA A 148 -21.84 -0.66 -7.32
CA ALA A 148 -21.01 -1.87 -7.39
C ALA A 148 -19.56 -1.56 -7.86
N LYS A 149 -19.37 -0.60 -8.77
CA LYS A 149 -18.04 -0.19 -9.27
C LYS A 149 -17.17 0.54 -8.24
N SER A 150 -17.74 0.91 -7.08
CA SER A 150 -16.98 1.44 -5.95
C SER A 150 -16.18 0.36 -5.22
N TYR A 151 -16.39 -0.92 -5.54
CA TYR A 151 -15.65 -2.03 -4.97
C TYR A 151 -14.77 -2.65 -6.05
N VAL A 152 -13.47 -2.74 -5.78
CA VAL A 152 -12.46 -3.21 -6.74
C VAL A 152 -11.72 -4.40 -6.14
N ILE A 153 -11.58 -5.48 -6.90
CA ILE A 153 -10.67 -6.57 -6.54
C ILE A 153 -9.33 -6.34 -7.23
N TYR A 154 -8.24 -6.55 -6.50
CA TYR A 154 -6.88 -6.52 -7.00
C TYR A 154 -6.25 -7.91 -6.91
N HIS A 155 -5.46 -8.26 -7.92
CA HIS A 155 -4.57 -9.41 -7.90
C HIS A 155 -3.18 -8.95 -8.30
N THR A 156 -2.21 -9.26 -7.44
CA THR A 156 -0.81 -8.83 -7.61
C THR A 156 0.11 -10.04 -7.55
N SER A 157 1.16 -10.00 -8.36
CA SER A 157 2.32 -10.88 -8.24
C SER A 157 3.50 -10.04 -7.78
N LEU A 158 4.19 -10.51 -6.75
CA LEU A 158 5.32 -9.84 -6.14
C LEU A 158 6.57 -10.71 -6.23
N LYS A 159 7.73 -10.05 -6.24
CA LYS A 159 9.03 -10.68 -6.11
C LYS A 159 9.86 -9.94 -5.08
N LYS A 160 10.51 -10.69 -4.19
CA LYS A 160 11.44 -10.13 -3.21
C LYS A 160 12.75 -9.77 -3.91
N ASN A 161 13.26 -8.56 -3.68
CA ASN A 161 14.59 -8.16 -4.16
C ASN A 161 15.69 -8.54 -3.16
N ASP A 162 16.94 -8.32 -3.56
CA ASP A 162 18.14 -8.61 -2.76
C ASP A 162 18.23 -7.79 -1.46
N LYS A 163 17.43 -6.71 -1.37
CA LYS A 163 17.28 -5.87 -0.18
C LYS A 163 16.12 -6.31 0.72
N GLY A 164 15.44 -7.40 0.39
CA GLY A 164 14.33 -7.94 1.16
C GLY A 164 12.98 -7.23 0.97
N VAL A 165 12.86 -6.36 -0.04
CA VAL A 165 11.62 -5.62 -0.36
C VAL A 165 10.77 -6.44 -1.32
N TRP A 166 9.48 -6.53 -1.04
CA TRP A 166 8.51 -7.15 -1.92
C TRP A 166 8.00 -6.14 -2.96
N MET A 167 8.37 -6.34 -4.22
CA MET A 167 8.03 -5.45 -5.33
C MET A 167 6.94 -6.08 -6.19
N ILE A 168 5.93 -5.29 -6.54
CA ILE A 168 4.84 -5.67 -7.43
C ILE A 168 5.36 -5.71 -8.87
N GLN A 169 5.29 -6.89 -9.49
CA GLN A 169 5.72 -7.15 -10.86
C GLN A 169 4.55 -7.12 -11.83
N LYS A 170 3.38 -7.59 -11.37
CA LYS A 170 2.11 -7.59 -12.12
C LYS A 170 0.97 -7.16 -11.22
N LEU A 171 0.04 -6.38 -11.77
CA LEU A 171 -1.16 -5.94 -11.10
C LEU A 171 -2.32 -5.97 -12.09
N VAL A 172 -3.40 -6.66 -11.72
CA VAL A 172 -4.67 -6.60 -12.43
C VAL A 172 -5.77 -6.22 -11.46
N SER A 173 -6.72 -5.41 -11.91
CA SER A 173 -7.85 -4.96 -11.11
C SER A 173 -9.17 -5.12 -11.85
N GLN A 174 -10.25 -5.33 -11.10
CA GLN A 174 -11.60 -5.39 -11.64
C GLN A 174 -12.58 -4.68 -10.71
N SER A 175 -13.20 -3.60 -11.21
CA SER A 175 -14.30 -2.92 -10.52
C SER A 175 -15.61 -3.69 -10.63
N GLY A 176 -16.46 -3.62 -9.60
CA GLY A 176 -17.75 -4.30 -9.62
C GLY A 176 -17.68 -5.78 -9.27
N SER A 177 -16.58 -6.25 -8.69
CA SER A 177 -16.44 -7.65 -8.27
C SER A 177 -17.48 -8.00 -7.20
N PRO A 178 -18.34 -9.02 -7.40
CA PRO A 178 -19.28 -9.47 -6.38
C PRO A 178 -18.60 -9.92 -5.08
N LYS A 179 -17.35 -10.41 -5.15
CA LYS A 179 -16.57 -10.85 -3.98
C LYS A 179 -16.21 -9.71 -3.03
N CYS A 180 -16.20 -8.48 -3.51
CA CYS A 180 -15.86 -7.31 -2.72
C CYS A 180 -17.10 -6.52 -2.28
N GLN A 181 -18.29 -6.83 -2.78
CA GLN A 181 -19.48 -6.08 -2.37
C GLN A 181 -19.94 -6.52 -0.96
N PRO A 182 -20.52 -5.60 -0.16
CA PRO A 182 -21.07 -5.90 1.16
C PRO A 182 -22.31 -6.79 1.11
#